data_AF-A0A930T166-F1
#
_entry.id   AF-A0A930T166-F1
#
_cell.length_a   1.000
_cell.length_b   1.000
_cell.length_c   1.000
_cell.angle_alpha   90.00
_cell.angle_beta   90.00
_cell.angle_gamma   90.00
#
_symmetry.space_group_name_H-M   'P 1'
#
loop_
_entity.id
_entity.type
_entity.pdbx_description
1 polymer ?
#
loop_
_entity_poly.entity_id
_entity_poly.type
_entity_poly.pdbx_seq_one_letter_code
_entity_poly.pdbx_strand_id
1 'polypeptide(L)' 'MTIITVNISEIPPMTEERMKEIMAMPDEDIDYSDIPELTDEWFEKVQLYQVRLNSYN' A
#
# COMPACT_ATOMS: atom_id res chain seq x y z
N MET A 1 -4.75 17.40 -2.00
CA MET A 1 -4.53 16.03 -2.52
C MET A 1 -5.05 15.91 -3.93
N THR A 2 -4.27 15.31 -4.84
CA THR A 2 -4.73 14.89 -6.16
C THR A 2 -4.75 13.37 -6.18
N ILE A 3 -5.91 12.75 -6.41
CA ILE A 3 -6.00 11.30 -6.55
C ILE A 3 -5.55 10.94 -7.96
N ILE A 4 -4.51 10.13 -8.07
CA ILE A 4 -4.02 9.57 -9.34
C ILE A 4 -4.49 8.12 -9.41
N THR A 5 -5.27 7.78 -10.44
CA THR A 5 -5.69 6.40 -10.71
C THR A 5 -4.92 5.87 -11.92
N VAL A 6 -4.22 4.76 -11.76
CA VAL A 6 -3.45 4.09 -12.82
C VAL A 6 -3.84 2.61 -12.92
N ASN A 7 -3.73 2.03 -14.11
CA ASN A 7 -3.87 0.58 -14.24
C ASN A 7 -2.63 -0.12 -13.68
N ILE A 8 -2.79 -1.31 -13.11
CA ILE A 8 -1.66 -2.11 -12.60
C ILE A 8 -0.59 -2.37 -13.69
N SER A 9 -1.00 -2.52 -14.96
CA SER A 9 -0.08 -2.71 -16.08
C SER A 9 0.74 -1.48 -16.45
N GLU A 10 0.34 -0.30 -15.96
CA GLU A 10 0.98 0.98 -16.23
C GLU A 10 1.94 1.40 -15.10
N ILE A 11 2.00 0.61 -14.01
CA ILE A 11 2.93 0.84 -12.92
C ILE A 11 4.34 0.44 -13.39
N PRO A 12 5.31 1.38 -13.44
CA PRO A 12 6.66 1.05 -13.84
C PRO A 12 7.29 0.05 -12.85
N PRO A 13 8.19 -0.83 -13.32
CA PRO A 13 8.89 -1.76 -12.43
C PRO A 13 9.74 -0.99 -11.41
N MET A 14 9.85 -1.55 -10.21
CA MET A 14 10.67 -0.96 -9.14
C MET A 14 12.15 -0.94 -9.56
N THR A 15 12.78 0.25 -9.56
CA THR A 15 14.22 0.40 -9.80
C THR A 15 14.98 0.40 -8.47
N GLU A 16 16.27 0.07 -8.50
CA GLU A 16 17.11 0.10 -7.29
C GLU A 16 17.24 1.51 -6.70
N GLU A 17 17.32 2.52 -7.56
CA GLU A 17 17.37 3.93 -7.13
C GLU A 17 16.09 4.32 -6.41
N ARG A 18 14.93 3.98 -6.99
CA ARG A 18 13.63 4.26 -6.37
C ARG A 18 13.44 3.53 -5.05
N MET A 19 13.92 2.28 -4.95
CA MET A 19 13.88 1.52 -3.72
C MET A 19 14.72 2.19 -2.61
N LYS A 20 15.94 2.66 -2.93
CA LYS A 20 16.81 3.36 -1.98
C LYS A 20 16.19 4.68 -1.51
N GLU A 21 15.58 5.43 -2.42
CA GLU A 21 14.84 6.65 -2.07
C GLU A 21 13.71 6.36 -1.07
N ILE A 22 12.88 5.36 -1.36
CA ILE A 22 11.75 4.97 -0.49
C ILE A 22 12.26 4.52 0.89
N MET A 23 13.33 3.73 0.94
CA MET A 23 13.93 3.29 2.21
C MET A 23 14.51 4.43 3.06
N ALA A 24 14.87 5.54 2.43
CA ALA A 24 15.40 6.71 3.11
C ALA A 24 14.30 7.69 3.58
N MET A 25 13.04 7.50 3.16
CA MET A 25 11.92 8.31 3.63
C MET A 25 11.60 7.97 5.09
N PRO A 26 11.54 8.96 6.01
CA PRO A 26 11.18 8.71 7.38
C PRO A 26 9.68 8.44 7.52
N ASP A 27 9.31 7.53 8.43
CA ASP A 27 7.91 7.19 8.68
C ASP A 27 7.09 8.40 9.20
N GLU A 28 7.76 9.38 9.82
CA GLU A 28 7.16 10.62 10.32
C GLU A 28 6.55 11.49 9.21
N ASP A 29 7.01 11.32 7.96
CA ASP A 29 6.49 12.02 6.78
C ASP A 29 5.25 11.33 6.18
N ILE A 30 4.84 10.17 6.71
CA ILE A 30 3.63 9.46 6.26
C ILE A 30 2.38 10.13 6.87
N ASP A 31 1.51 10.63 6.01
CA ASP A 31 0.23 11.24 6.41
C ASP A 31 -0.85 10.18 6.63
N TYR A 32 -1.25 9.99 7.89
CA TYR A 32 -2.32 9.08 8.31
C TYR A 32 -3.67 9.77 8.52
N SER A 33 -3.79 11.08 8.25
CA SER A 33 -5.00 11.85 8.58
C SER A 33 -6.27 11.36 7.86
N ASP A 34 -6.11 10.75 6.68
CA ASP A 34 -7.19 10.17 5.87
C ASP A 34 -7.51 8.71 6.23
N ILE A 35 -6.73 8.06 7.11
CA ILE A 35 -6.91 6.66 7.49
C ILE A 35 -7.67 6.59 8.82
N PRO A 36 -8.91 6.05 8.85
CA PRO A 36 -9.65 5.90 10.09
C PRO A 36 -9.01 4.86 11.01
N GLU A 37 -9.20 5.01 12.32
CA GLU A 37 -8.72 4.03 13.30
C GLU A 37 -9.39 2.65 13.10
N LEU A 38 -8.60 1.58 13.28
CA LEU A 38 -9.08 0.21 13.19
C LEU A 38 -9.75 -0.19 14.52
N THR A 39 -11.07 -0.01 14.59
CA THR A 39 -11.88 -0.37 15.76
C THR A 39 -12.41 -1.81 15.68
N ASP A 40 -12.85 -2.37 16.81
CA ASP A 40 -13.47 -3.69 16.84
C ASP A 40 -14.70 -3.78 15.91
N GLU A 41 -15.52 -2.71 15.86
CA GLU A 41 -16.67 -2.61 14.94
C GLU A 41 -16.27 -2.62 13.46
N TRP A 42 -15.07 -2.11 13.14
CA TRP A 42 -14.52 -2.20 11.80
C TRP A 42 -14.19 -3.66 11.47
N PHE A 43 -13.52 -4.37 12.38
CA PHE A 43 -13.13 -5.77 12.19
C PHE A 43 -14.33 -6.74 12.10
N GLU A 44 -15.46 -6.43 12.74
CA GLU A 44 -16.69 -7.22 12.59
C GLU A 44 -17.25 -7.25 11.16
N LYS A 45 -16.95 -6.21 10.36
CA LYS A 45 -17.52 -6.02 9.02
C LYS A 45 -16.56 -6.39 7.90
N VAL A 46 -15.26 -6.55 8.19
CA VAL A 46 -14.28 -6.85 7.15
C VAL A 46 -14.26 -8.33 6.79
N GLN A 47 -14.05 -8.61 5.51
CA GLN A 47 -13.82 -9.96 5.01
C GLN A 47 -12.31 -10.17 4.85
N LEU A 48 -11.78 -11.22 5.47
CA LEU A 48 -10.39 -11.62 5.26
C LEU A 48 -10.21 -12.10 3.82
N TYR A 49 -9.52 -11.31 3.00
CA TYR A 49 -9.15 -11.72 1.66
C TYR A 49 -7.80 -12.43 1.68
N GLN A 50 -7.80 -13.75 1.56
CA GLN A 50 -6.58 -14.53 1.50
C GLN A 50 -6.03 -14.51 0.07
N VAL A 51 -5.05 -13.64 -0.19
CA VAL A 51 -4.34 -13.64 -1.47
C VAL A 51 -3.50 -14.91 -1.55
N ARG A 52 -3.90 -15.87 -2.39
CA ARG A 52 -3.06 -17.02 -2.73
C ARG A 52 -1.87 -16.50 -3.56
N LEU A 53 -0.70 -16.40 -2.94
CA LEU A 53 0.55 -16.24 -3.67
C LEU A 53 0.76 -17.53 -4.47
N ASN A 54 0.47 -17.50 -5.77
CA ASN A 54 0.91 -18.57 -6.66
C ASN A 54 2.43 -18.43 -6.79
N SER A 55 3.17 -19.32 -6.12
CA SER A 55 4.60 -19.49 -6.34
C SER A 55 4.81 -19.91 -7.80
N TYR A 56 5.37 -19.03 -8.61
CA TYR A 56 5.93 -19.41 -9.91
C TYR A 56 7.33 -19.97 -9.66
N ASN A 57 7.51 -21.26 -9.98
CA ASN A 57 8.83 -21.91 -10.13
C ASN A 57 9.52 -21.41 -11.40
#